data_AF-A0A8C1MR39-F1
#
_entry.id   AF-A0A8C1MR39-F1
#
_cell.length_a   1.000
_cell.length_b   1.000
_cell.length_c   1.000
_cell.angle_alpha   90.00
_cell.angle_beta   90.00
_cell.angle_gamma   90.00
#
_symmetry.space_group_name_H-M   'P 1'
#
loop_
_entity.id
_entity.type
_entity.pdbx_description
1 polymer ?
#
loop_
_entity_poly.entity_id
_entity_poly.type
_entity_poly.pdbx_seq_one_letter_code
_entity_poly.pdbx_strand_id
1 'polypeptide(L)'
;MACAQQSATEYLRNTRKNLVTHMKNFPLIIENLYQKNVFNDHEVDALKAERTEFDKARCILDWVINKGEMASYELLRILDVTKKRTLDPDLHYWISCFSFRWEDTEASYSYGE
;
A
#
# COMPACT_ATOMS: atom_id res chain seq x y z
N MET A 1 -20.81 -11.88 18.10
CA MET A 1 -20.72 -11.42 16.70
C MET A 1 -19.25 -11.37 16.36
N ALA A 2 -18.77 -12.31 15.55
CA ALA A 2 -17.40 -12.20 15.04
C ALA A 2 -17.42 -11.05 14.03
N CYS A 3 -16.93 -9.87 14.42
CA CYS A 3 -16.50 -8.88 13.43
C CYS A 3 -15.43 -9.58 12.61
N ALA A 4 -15.78 -10.09 11.44
CA ALA A 4 -14.79 -10.57 10.49
C ALA A 4 -13.94 -9.34 10.15
N GLN A 5 -12.69 -9.34 10.64
CA GLN A 5 -11.72 -8.32 10.28
C GLN A 5 -11.58 -8.42 8.76
N GLN A 6 -11.98 -7.36 8.05
CA GLN A 6 -11.95 -7.36 6.58
C GLN A 6 -10.51 -7.64 6.14
N SER A 7 -10.33 -8.56 5.19
CA SER A 7 -9.01 -8.90 4.69
C SER A 7 -8.36 -7.68 4.01
N ALA A 8 -7.04 -7.56 4.09
CA ALA A 8 -6.28 -6.50 3.43
C ALA A 8 -6.53 -6.49 1.92
N THR A 9 -6.60 -7.68 1.31
CA THR A 9 -6.97 -7.86 -0.09
C THR A 9 -8.35 -7.29 -0.41
N GLU A 10 -9.35 -7.56 0.42
CA GLU A 10 -10.72 -7.05 0.25
C GLU A 10 -10.78 -5.55 0.49
N TYR A 11 -10.04 -5.03 1.47
CA TYR A 11 -9.91 -3.60 1.76
C TYR A 11 -9.37 -2.80 0.58
N LEU A 12 -8.30 -3.29 -0.05
CA LEU A 12 -7.77 -2.72 -1.27
C LEU A 12 -8.74 -2.86 -2.45
N ARG A 13 -9.38 -4.02 -2.63
CA ARG A 13 -10.35 -4.23 -3.71
C ARG A 13 -11.51 -3.24 -3.64
N ASN A 14 -12.07 -3.04 -2.45
CA ASN A 14 -13.21 -2.14 -2.24
C ASN A 14 -12.86 -0.67 -2.51
N THR A 15 -11.61 -0.28 -2.33
CA THR A 15 -11.15 1.11 -2.50
C THR A 15 -10.28 1.32 -3.74
N ARG A 16 -10.10 0.27 -4.55
CA ARG A 16 -9.20 0.27 -5.73
C ARG A 16 -9.42 1.47 -6.64
N LYS A 17 -10.68 1.79 -6.96
CA LYS A 17 -11.01 2.92 -7.84
C LYS A 17 -10.48 4.26 -7.29
N ASN A 18 -10.67 4.51 -5.99
CA ASN A 18 -10.20 5.75 -5.36
C ASN A 18 -8.67 5.75 -5.21
N LEU A 19 -8.07 4.60 -4.89
CA LEU A 19 -6.61 4.51 -4.78
C LEU A 19 -5.91 4.79 -6.11
N VAL A 20 -6.42 4.25 -7.22
CA VAL A 20 -5.84 4.51 -8.55
C VAL A 20 -5.82 6.01 -8.89
N THR A 21 -6.78 6.80 -8.41
CA THR A 21 -6.88 8.24 -8.71
C THR A 21 -6.14 9.14 -7.72
N HIS A 22 -5.91 8.68 -6.49
CA HIS A 22 -5.42 9.52 -5.38
C HIS A 22 -4.10 9.03 -4.75
N MET A 23 -3.53 7.94 -5.27
CA MET A 23 -2.15 7.57 -4.98
C MET A 23 -1.19 8.47 -5.75
N LYS A 24 -0.11 8.87 -5.09
CA LYS A 24 0.96 9.68 -5.66
C LYS A 24 2.31 9.28 -5.09
N ASN A 25 3.37 9.86 -5.63
CA ASN A 25 4.74 9.60 -5.20
C ASN A 25 5.10 8.11 -5.28
N PHE A 26 4.81 7.52 -6.45
CA PHE A 26 5.07 6.11 -6.76
C PHE A 26 6.51 5.63 -6.50
N PRO A 27 7.57 6.42 -6.73
CA PRO A 27 8.93 5.99 -6.40
C PRO A 27 9.07 5.56 -4.94
N LEU A 28 8.47 6.30 -4.00
CA LEU A 28 8.50 5.97 -2.57
C LEU A 28 7.73 4.67 -2.28
N ILE A 29 6.56 4.50 -2.89
CA ILE A 29 5.72 3.29 -2.70
C ILE A 29 6.47 2.05 -3.23
N ILE A 30 7.02 2.14 -4.45
CA ILE A 30 7.73 1.04 -5.11
C ILE A 30 8.97 0.65 -4.32
N GLU A 31 9.76 1.63 -3.86
CA GLU A 31 10.95 1.38 -3.03
C GLU A 31 10.60 0.66 -1.72
N ASN A 32 9.54 1.10 -1.03
CA ASN A 32 9.11 0.43 0.20
C ASN A 32 8.63 -1.00 -0.05
N LEU A 33 7.87 -1.24 -1.13
CA LEU A 33 7.41 -2.58 -1.50
C LEU A 33 8.57 -3.51 -1.87
N TYR A 34 9.61 -2.98 -2.51
CA TYR A 34 10.83 -3.71 -2.80
C TYR A 34 11.60 -4.06 -1.50
N GLN A 35 11.79 -3.09 -0.60
CA GLN A 35 12.45 -3.31 0.70
C GLN A 35 11.72 -4.34 1.57
N LYS A 36 10.39 -4.43 1.45
CA LYS A 36 9.57 -5.45 2.12
C LYS A 36 9.51 -6.79 1.39
N ASN A 37 10.30 -6.98 0.33
CA ASN A 37 10.32 -8.18 -0.53
C ASN A 37 8.93 -8.51 -1.13
N VAL A 38 8.04 -7.52 -1.26
CA VAL A 38 6.75 -7.70 -1.93
C VAL A 38 6.96 -7.70 -3.45
N PHE A 39 7.81 -6.79 -3.94
CA PHE A 39 8.25 -6.75 -5.33
C PHE A 39 9.70 -7.22 -5.48
N ASN A 40 9.96 -7.91 -6.58
CA ASN A 40 11.31 -8.25 -7.04
C ASN A 40 11.83 -7.24 -8.07
N ASP A 41 13.09 -7.37 -8.48
CA ASP A 41 13.74 -6.46 -9.44
C ASP A 41 12.96 -6.33 -10.75
N HIS A 42 12.48 -7.45 -11.31
CA HIS A 42 11.73 -7.45 -12.57
C HIS A 42 10.40 -6.69 -12.45
N GLU A 43 9.69 -6.85 -11.35
CA GLU A 43 8.45 -6.11 -11.06
C GLU A 43 8.73 -4.61 -10.90
N VAL A 44 9.81 -4.25 -10.20
CA VAL A 44 10.22 -2.86 -10.05
C VAL A 44 10.58 -2.23 -11.39
N ASP A 45 11.34 -2.93 -12.24
CA ASP A 45 11.70 -2.44 -13.58
C ASP A 45 10.50 -2.29 -14.49
N ALA A 46 9.55 -3.23 -14.44
CA ALA A 46 8.28 -3.12 -15.17
C ALA A 46 7.48 -1.88 -14.71
N LEU A 47 7.42 -1.59 -13.40
CA LEU A 47 6.75 -0.38 -12.89
C LEU A 47 7.48 0.91 -13.25
N LYS A 48 8.81 0.89 -13.39
CA LYS A 48 9.59 2.04 -13.87
C LYS A 48 9.31 2.32 -15.35
N ALA A 49 9.07 1.27 -16.15
CA ALA A 49 8.76 1.38 -17.57
C ALA A 49 7.33 1.86 -17.87
N GLU A 50 6.43 1.84 -16.88
CA GLU A 50 5.06 2.32 -17.05
C GLU A 50 4.99 3.81 -17.39
N ARG A 51 4.15 4.15 -18.37
CA ARG A 51 4.08 5.49 -18.97
C ARG A 51 3.39 6.51 -18.09
N THR A 52 2.33 6.10 -17.40
CA THR A 52 1.49 7.00 -16.62
C THR A 52 1.46 6.59 -15.15
N GLU A 53 1.23 7.58 -14.29
CA GLU A 53 1.02 7.35 -12.85
C GLU A 53 -0.24 6.51 -12.58
N PHE A 54 -1.27 6.65 -13.41
CA PHE A 54 -2.49 5.85 -13.34
C PHE A 54 -2.21 4.36 -13.62
N ASP A 55 -1.41 4.05 -14.64
CA ASP A 55 -1.01 2.68 -14.96
C ASP A 55 -0.15 2.09 -13.84
N LYS A 56 0.77 2.88 -13.25
CA LYS A 56 1.54 2.47 -12.07
C LYS A 56 0.65 2.12 -10.89
N ALA A 57 -0.30 2.97 -10.55
CA ALA A 57 -1.22 2.72 -9.45
C ALA A 57 -2.02 1.42 -9.67
N ARG A 58 -2.53 1.23 -10.89
CA ARG A 58 -3.25 0.02 -11.28
C ARG A 58 -2.36 -1.23 -11.16
N CYS A 59 -1.15 -1.21 -11.73
CA CYS A 59 -0.23 -2.34 -11.70
C CYS A 59 0.16 -2.70 -10.27
N ILE A 60 0.50 -1.72 -9.42
CA ILE A 60 0.80 -1.95 -8.01
C ILE A 60 -0.35 -2.66 -7.32
N LEU A 61 -1.57 -2.11 -7.42
CA LEU A 61 -2.75 -2.67 -6.76
C LEU A 61 -3.08 -4.08 -7.27
N ASP A 62 -3.08 -4.27 -8.59
CA ASP A 62 -3.39 -5.58 -9.18
C ASP A 62 -2.36 -6.63 -8.75
N TRP A 63 -1.07 -6.29 -8.69
CA TRP A 63 -0.03 -7.23 -8.27
C TRP A 63 -0.07 -7.56 -6.79
N VAL A 64 -0.21 -6.57 -5.89
CA VAL A 64 -0.27 -6.88 -4.44
C VAL A 64 -1.53 -7.66 -4.09
N ILE A 65 -2.66 -7.39 -4.76
CA ILE A 65 -3.90 -8.14 -4.58
C ILE A 65 -3.73 -9.57 -5.07
N ASN A 66 -3.05 -9.78 -6.21
CA ASN A 66 -2.81 -11.11 -6.76
C ASN A 66 -1.79 -11.92 -5.95
N LYS A 67 -0.78 -11.28 -5.36
CA LYS A 67 0.17 -11.92 -4.43
C LYS A 67 -0.49 -12.35 -3.13
N GLY A 68 -1.61 -11.72 -2.78
CA GLY A 68 -2.48 -12.14 -1.69
C GLY A 68 -2.34 -11.28 -0.43
N GLU A 69 -2.75 -11.87 0.69
CA GLU A 69 -3.08 -11.13 1.90
C GLU A 69 -1.89 -10.39 2.51
N MET A 70 -0.73 -11.04 2.60
CA MET A 70 0.46 -10.43 3.18
C MET A 70 0.95 -9.23 2.34
N ALA A 71 1.00 -9.37 1.02
CA ALA A 71 1.41 -8.29 0.12
C ALA A 71 0.45 -7.09 0.19
N SER A 72 -0.86 -7.39 0.27
CA SER A 72 -1.88 -6.36 0.43
C SER A 72 -1.77 -5.64 1.77
N TYR A 73 -1.46 -6.38 2.85
CA TYR A 73 -1.25 -5.81 4.18
C TYR A 73 -0.03 -4.88 4.21
N GLU A 74 1.09 -5.31 3.62
CA GLU A 74 2.30 -4.48 3.52
C GLU A 74 2.06 -3.18 2.74
N LEU A 75 1.27 -3.22 1.64
CA LEU A 75 0.89 -1.99 0.95
C LEU A 75 0.10 -1.06 1.88
N LEU A 76 -0.91 -1.58 2.60
CA LEU A 76 -1.70 -0.76 3.52
C LEU A 76 -0.83 -0.14 4.62
N ARG A 77 0.13 -0.89 5.17
CA ARG A 77 1.10 -0.41 6.16
C ARG A 77 1.94 0.74 5.63
N ILE A 78 2.51 0.56 4.43
CA ILE A 78 3.30 1.60 3.76
C ILE A 78 2.44 2.84 3.53
N LEU A 79 1.21 2.66 3.05
CA LEU A 79 0.28 3.76 2.82
C LEU A 79 -0.09 4.49 4.12
N ASP A 80 -0.32 3.80 5.24
CA ASP A 80 -0.65 4.47 6.50
C ASP A 80 0.53 5.29 7.05
N VAL A 81 1.73 4.70 7.06
CA VAL A 81 2.96 5.36 7.54
C VAL A 81 3.34 6.54 6.65
N THR A 82 3.16 6.41 5.34
CA THR A 82 3.58 7.41 4.35
C THR A 82 2.43 8.29 3.83
N LYS A 83 1.20 8.18 4.37
CA LYS A 83 -0.03 8.80 3.82
C LYS A 83 0.10 10.29 3.49
N LYS A 84 0.86 11.05 4.29
CA LYS A 84 1.12 12.48 4.04
C LYS A 84 1.84 12.76 2.72
N ARG A 85 2.60 11.78 2.19
CA ARG A 85 3.41 11.88 0.98
C ARG A 85 2.84 11.07 -0.19
N THR A 86 2.09 10.00 0.08
CA THR A 86 1.66 9.01 -0.91
C THR A 86 0.16 9.01 -1.20
N LEU A 87 -0.65 9.66 -0.34
CA LEU A 87 -2.11 9.73 -0.49
C LEU A 87 -2.60 11.18 -0.44
N ASP A 88 -3.70 11.46 -1.14
CA ASP A 88 -4.45 12.69 -0.91
C ASP A 88 -5.09 12.72 0.48
N PRO A 89 -5.27 13.91 1.08
CA PRO A 89 -5.83 14.06 2.43
C PRO A 89 -7.18 13.36 2.61
N ASP A 90 -8.01 13.31 1.57
CA ASP A 90 -9.33 12.65 1.60
C ASP A 90 -9.25 11.15 1.87
N LEU A 91 -8.11 10.50 1.58
CA LEU A 91 -7.88 9.08 1.85
C LEU A 91 -7.18 8.82 3.19
N HIS A 92 -6.77 9.86 3.94
CA HIS A 92 -6.07 9.68 5.22
C HIS A 92 -6.97 9.05 6.27
N TYR A 93 -8.24 9.47 6.32
CA TYR A 93 -9.21 8.85 7.23
C TYR A 93 -9.47 7.40 6.85
N TRP A 94 -9.67 7.13 5.56
CA TRP A 94 -9.89 5.77 5.06
C TRP A 94 -8.77 4.82 5.46
N ILE A 95 -7.50 5.17 5.26
CA ILE A 95 -6.41 4.25 5.60
C ILE A 95 -6.34 3.97 7.10
N SER A 96 -6.66 4.97 7.94
CA SER A 96 -6.70 4.81 9.40
C SER A 96 -7.90 4.02 9.92
N CYS A 97 -8.92 3.76 9.10
CA CYS A 97 -10.02 2.84 9.46
C CYS A 97 -9.61 1.36 9.36
N PHE A 98 -8.49 1.05 8.70
CA PHE A 98 -8.02 -0.33 8.62
C PHE A 98 -7.45 -0.78 9.97
N SER A 99 -7.91 -1.91 10.48
CA SER A 99 -7.47 -2.46 11.77
C SER A 99 -6.11 -3.17 11.61
N PHE A 100 -5.02 -2.41 11.66
CA PHE A 100 -3.66 -2.95 11.74
C PHE A 100 -3.45 -3.74 13.03
N ARG A 101 -2.57 -4.75 12.99
CA ARG A 101 -2.24 -5.50 14.20
C ARG A 101 -1.42 -4.58 15.12
N TRP A 102 -1.75 -4.58 16.41
CA TRP A 102 -1.12 -3.69 17.40
C TRP A 102 0.41 -3.92 17.48
N GLU A 103 0.87 -5.16 17.31
CA GLU A 103 2.29 -5.57 17.29
C GLU A 103 3.08 -4.94 16.14
N ASP A 104 2.41 -4.62 15.03
CA ASP A 104 3.05 -4.04 13.85
C ASP A 104 3.37 -2.54 14.06
N THR A 105 2.66 -1.86 14.95
CA THR A 105 2.79 -0.42 15.19
C THR A 105 4.07 -0.08 15.96
N GLU A 106 4.53 -0.99 16.81
CA GLU A 106 5.68 -0.81 17.73
C GLU A 106 7.05 -0.97 17.05
N ALA A 107 7.13 -1.64 15.89
CA ALA A 107 8.38 -1.91 15.18
C ALA A 107 8.92 -0.70 14.36
N SER A 108 8.24 0.45 14.41
CA SER A 108 8.52 1.63 13.57
C SER A 108 8.81 2.91 14.34
N TYR A 109 9.30 2.81 15.59
CA TYR A 109 9.79 3.96 16.36
C TYR A 109 11.26 3.79 16.76
N SER A 110 12.15 3.99 15.79
CA SER A 110 13.54 4.37 16.06
C SER A 110 14.00 5.33 14.96
N TYR A 111 13.39 6.53 14.95
CA TYR A 111 14.07 7.70 14.44
C TYR A 111 15.11 8.09 15.50
N GLY A 112 16.39 7.89 15.17
CA GLY A 112 17.52 8.27 16.02
C GLY A 112 17.54 9.76 16.33
N GLU A 113 18.04 10.09 17.52
CA GLU A 113 18.49 11.43 17.91
C GLU A 113 19.60 11.97 16.99
#